data_AF-A0A2V6PL80-F1
#
_entry.id   AF-A0A2V6PL80-F1
#
_cell.length_a   1.000
_cell.length_b   1.000
_cell.length_c   1.000
_cell.angle_alpha   90.00
_cell.angle_beta   90.00
_cell.angle_gamma   90.00
#
_symmetry.space_group_name_H-M   'P 1'
#
loop_
_entity.id
_entity.type
_entity.pdbx_description
1 polymer ?
#
loop_
_entity_poly.entity_id
_entity_poly.type
_entity_poly.pdbx_seq_one_letter_code
_entity_poly.pdbx_strand_id
1 'polypeptide(L)' 'EWVHLRLCLTCGHVGCCDSSKNQHATKHFRTVHHPVIRSFEPEERWMWCYVDEVMME' A
#
# COMPACT_ATOMS: atom_id res chain seq x y z
N GLU A 1 -4.44 13.18 9.53
CA GLU A 1 -3.55 12.24 10.22
C GLU A 1 -3.39 10.99 9.37
N TRP A 2 -2.15 10.52 9.20
CA TRP A 2 -1.82 9.26 8.55
C TRP A 2 -1.15 8.36 9.58
N VAL A 3 -1.48 7.07 9.56
CA VAL A 3 -0.97 6.11 10.53
C VAL A 3 0.30 5.44 10.01
N HIS A 4 0.23 4.86 8.81
CA HIS A 4 1.36 4.20 8.16
C HIS A 4 1.39 4.49 6.66
N LEU A 5 2.59 4.38 6.07
CA LEU A 5 2.82 4.57 4.65
C LEU A 5 2.99 3.24 3.91
N ARG A 6 2.59 3.23 2.65
CA ARG A 6 2.65 2.09 1.72
C ARG A 6 3.32 2.52 0.42
N LEU A 7 4.26 1.72 -0.05
CA LEU A 7 4.98 1.92 -1.30
C LEU A 7 4.42 0.98 -2.38
N CYS A 8 4.00 1.52 -3.51
CA CYS A 8 3.63 0.74 -4.68
C CYS A 8 4.88 0.17 -5.38
N LEU A 9 4.94 -1.15 -5.53
CA LEU A 9 6.10 -1.81 -6.15
C LEU A 9 6.10 -1.73 -7.69
N THR A 10 4.97 -1.33 -8.30
CA THR A 10 4.88 -1.16 -9.76
C THR A 10 5.43 0.19 -10.24
N CYS A 11 5.20 1.27 -9.48
CA CYS A 11 5.55 2.64 -9.94
C CYS A 11 6.21 3.55 -8.89
N GLY A 12 6.44 3.06 -7.67
CA GLY A 12 7.07 3.85 -6.60
C GLY A 12 6.17 4.88 -5.92
N HIS A 13 4.87 4.93 -6.22
CA HIS A 13 3.94 5.82 -5.51
C HIS A 13 3.87 5.49 -4.02
N VAL A 14 3.88 6.51 -3.16
CA VAL A 14 3.73 6.36 -1.70
C VAL A 14 2.37 6.92 -1.27
N GLY A 15 1.57 6.08 -0.62
CA GLY A 15 0.24 6.43 -0.13
C GLY A 15 0.05 6.04 1.33
N CYS A 16 -0.84 6.74 2.05
CA CYS A 16 -1.25 6.31 3.39
C CYS A 16 -2.16 5.07 3.33
N CYS A 17 -2.08 4.25 4.37
CA CYS A 17 -2.84 3.01 4.52
C CYS A 17 -4.35 3.23 4.68
N ASP A 18 -5.12 2.14 4.70
CA ASP A 18 -6.58 2.16 4.79
C ASP A 18 -7.14 2.64 6.13
N SER A 19 -6.36 2.50 7.20
CA SER A 19 -6.70 3.08 8.51
C SER A 19 -6.52 4.60 8.55
N SER A 20 -5.88 5.20 7.55
CA SER A 20 -5.73 6.65 7.45
C SER A 20 -6.95 7.26 6.76
N LYS A 21 -7.41 8.44 7.21
CA LYS A 21 -8.63 9.11 6.71
C LYS A 21 -8.75 9.16 5.17
N ASN A 22 -7.62 9.32 4.46
CA ASN A 22 -7.62 9.53 3.01
C ASN A 22 -7.42 8.26 2.17
N GLN A 23 -6.90 7.17 2.75
CA GLN A 23 -6.75 5.86 2.09
C GLN A 23 -6.05 5.94 0.71
N HIS A 24 -4.93 6.67 0.62
CA HIS A 24 -4.29 6.95 -0.68
C HIS A 24 -3.77 5.69 -1.38
N ALA A 25 -3.25 4.70 -0.65
CA ALA A 25 -2.74 3.47 -1.25
C ALA A 25 -3.84 2.69 -2.00
N THR A 26 -5.02 2.56 -1.39
CA THR A 26 -6.15 1.86 -2.00
C THR A 26 -6.80 2.66 -3.11
N LYS A 27 -6.90 3.98 -2.98
CA LYS A 27 -7.35 4.85 -4.08
C LYS A 27 -6.42 4.75 -5.30
N HIS A 28 -5.11 4.72 -5.06
CA HIS A 28 -4.11 4.51 -6.09
C HIS A 28 -4.34 3.17 -6.80
N PHE A 29 -4.45 2.05 -6.05
CA PHE A 29 -4.78 0.75 -6.62
C PHE A 29 -6.07 0.79 -7.47
N ARG A 30 -7.16 1.36 -6.96
CA ARG A 30 -8.45 1.45 -7.69
C ARG A 30 -8.37 2.31 -8.97
N THR A 31 -7.38 3.20 -9.06
CA THR A 31 -7.23 4.11 -10.20
C THR A 31 -6.36 3.51 -11.29
N VAL A 32 -5.20 2.97 -10.93
CA VAL A 32 -4.19 2.49 -11.91
C VAL A 32 -4.01 0.97 -11.91
N HIS A 33 -4.69 0.25 -11.02
CA HIS A 33 -4.65 -1.21 -10.89
C HIS A 33 -3.25 -1.78 -10.64
N HIS A 34 -2.41 -1.05 -9.89
CA HIS A 34 -1.11 -1.56 -9.45
C HIS A 34 -1.30 -2.48 -8.23
N PRO A 35 -1.08 -3.79 -8.38
CA PRO A 35 -1.65 -4.77 -7.45
C PRO A 35 -0.87 -4.92 -6.14
N VAL A 36 0.43 -4.65 -6.15
CA VAL A 36 1.31 -4.94 -5.01
C VAL A 36 1.85 -3.67 -4.36
N ILE A 37 1.68 -3.59 -3.05
CA ILE A 37 2.29 -2.59 -2.18
C ILE A 37 3.20 -3.27 -1.14
N ARG A 38 4.16 -2.52 -0.62
CA ARG A 38 4.99 -2.89 0.53
C ARG A 38 4.78 -1.90 1.67
N SER A 39 4.97 -2.32 2.91
CA SER A 39 5.15 -1.35 3.99
C SER A 39 6.34 -0.42 3.70
N PHE A 40 6.18 0.84 4.08
CA PHE A 40 7.23 1.84 4.01
C PHE A 40 7.76 2.21 5.41
N GLU A 41 7.37 1.44 6.43
CA GLU A 41 7.88 1.61 7.79
C GLU A 41 9.27 0.94 7.91
N PRO A 42 10.22 1.51 8.68
CA PRO A 42 11.60 1.06 8.73
C PRO A 42 11.81 -0.42 9.11
N GLU A 43 10.92 -1.01 9.91
CA GLU A 43 11.05 -2.37 10.44
C GLU A 43 10.07 -3.37 9.81
N GLU A 44 9.16 -2.90 8.95
CA GLU A 44 8.17 -3.74 8.30
C GLU A 44 8.62 -4.11 6.88
N ARG A 45 8.69 -5.41 6.59
CA ARG A 45 9.10 -5.92 5.27
C ARG A 45 8.00 -6.61 4.48
N TRP A 46 6.80 -6.68 5.05
CA TRP A 46 5.67 -7.34 4.41
C TRP A 46 5.18 -6.59 3.16
N MET A 47 4.57 -7.35 2.27
CA MET A 47 3.89 -6.90 1.06
C MET A 47 2.42 -7.35 1.08
N TRP A 48 1.58 -6.61 0.38
CA TRP A 48 0.16 -6.92 0.22
C TRP A 48 -0.20 -6.88 -1.27
N CYS A 49 -0.88 -7.94 -1.73
CA CYS A 49 -1.51 -7.97 -3.04
C CYS A 49 -3.00 -7.66 -2.90
N TYR A 50 -3.46 -6.56 -3.51
CA TYR A 50 -4.87 -6.18 -3.50
C TYR A 50 -5.78 -7.12 -4.28
N VAL A 51 -5.24 -7.82 -5.29
CA VAL A 51 -6.03 -8.71 -6.16
C VAL A 51 -6.26 -10.06 -5.50
N ASP A 52 -5.20 -10.61 -4.89
CA ASP A 52 -5.25 -11.93 -4.25
C ASP A 52 -5.67 -11.85 -2.78
N GLU A 53 -5.72 -10.64 -2.21
CA GLU A 53 -5.98 -10.39 -0.78
C GLU A 53 -5.04 -11.17 0.15
N VAL A 54 -3.78 -11.29 -0.25
CA VAL A 54 -2.73 -11.99 0.51
C VAL A 54 -1.65 -11.05 1.01
N MET A 55 -1.21 -11.31 2.23
CA MET A 55 -0.01 -10.74 2.82
C MET A 55 1.18 -11.69 2.61
N MET A 56 2.32 -11.14 2.24
CA MET A 56 3.59 -11.85 2.05
C MET A 56 4.63 -11.24 2.98
N GLU A 57 5.42 -12.06 3.68
CA GLU A 57 6.51 -11.63 4.58
C GLU A 57 7.90 -11.89 3.97
#